data_AF-R7LC51-F1
#
_entry.id   AF-R7LC51-F1
#
_cell.length_a   1.000
_cell.length_b   1.000
_cell.length_c   1.000
_cell.angle_alpha   90.00
_cell.angle_beta   90.00
_cell.angle_gamma   90.00
#
_symmetry.space_group_name_H-M   'P 1'
#
loop_
_entity.id
_entity.type
_entity.pdbx_description
1 polymer ?
#
loop_
_entity_poly.entity_id
_entity_poly.type
_entity_poly.pdbx_seq_one_letter_code
_entity_poly.pdbx_strand_id
1 'polypeptide(L)'
;MKSEKNGQSKLLGLGFDNSDGHKRITQAERFSIVGGSEETHELMTETAIKTFEELKRKGKDLDDTSRDELADIIRKHSGGGA
;
A
#
# COMPACT_ATOMS: atom_id res chain seq x y z
N MET A 1 -13.38 22.97 -11.18
CA MET A 1 -14.14 21.78 -11.66
C MET A 1 -13.34 20.54 -11.31
N LYS A 2 -13.75 19.72 -10.34
CA LYS A 2 -13.15 18.39 -10.11
C LYS A 2 -13.82 17.44 -11.11
N SER A 3 -13.01 16.80 -11.94
CA SER A 3 -13.46 15.82 -12.93
C SER A 3 -13.96 14.58 -12.18
N GLU A 4 -15.21 14.20 -12.40
CA GLU A 4 -15.79 12.95 -11.89
C GLU A 4 -15.11 11.76 -12.56
N LYS A 5 -14.02 11.26 -11.95
CA LYS A 5 -13.57 9.90 -12.20
C LYS A 5 -14.28 9.01 -11.21
N ASN A 6 -15.30 8.32 -11.69
CA ASN A 6 -16.02 7.25 -10.99
C ASN A 6 -15.12 5.99 -10.89
N GLY A 7 -13.95 6.15 -10.29
CA GLY A 7 -12.93 5.12 -10.13
C GLY A 7 -12.39 5.18 -8.72
N GLN A 8 -12.66 4.14 -7.95
CA GLN A 8 -12.15 3.95 -6.60
C GLN A 8 -10.61 3.96 -6.61
N SER A 9 -9.98 4.82 -5.80
CA SER A 9 -8.53 4.85 -5.66
C SER A 9 -8.01 3.52 -5.07
N LYS A 10 -6.88 3.03 -5.57
CA LYS A 10 -6.21 1.82 -5.07
C LYS A 10 -4.73 2.04 -4.84
N LEU A 11 -4.18 1.37 -3.83
CA LEU A 11 -2.74 1.31 -3.58
C LEU A 11 -2.13 0.10 -4.30
N LEU A 12 -1.04 0.30 -5.05
CA LEU A 12 -0.31 -0.77 -5.72
C LEU A 12 1.13 -0.82 -5.20
N GLY A 13 1.53 -1.95 -4.63
CA GLY A 13 2.90 -2.26 -4.22
C GLY A 13 3.57 -3.20 -5.21
N LEU A 14 4.80 -2.90 -5.62
CA LEU A 14 5.58 -3.70 -6.56
C LEU A 14 6.95 -4.03 -5.95
N GLY A 15 7.25 -5.33 -5.82
CA GLY A 15 8.54 -5.83 -5.37
C GLY A 15 9.36 -6.41 -6.52
N PHE A 16 10.64 -6.04 -6.60
CA PHE A 16 11.53 -6.40 -7.71
C PHE A 16 12.82 -7.11 -7.28
N ASP A 17 12.93 -7.47 -6.01
CA ASP A 17 14.11 -8.12 -5.41
C ASP A 17 14.01 -9.66 -5.39
N ASN A 18 13.04 -10.22 -6.10
CA ASN A 18 12.87 -11.67 -6.12
C ASN A 18 13.89 -12.37 -7.04
N SER A 19 14.50 -13.46 -6.55
CA SER A 19 15.40 -14.34 -7.30
C SER A 19 15.04 -15.83 -7.23
N ASP A 20 14.01 -16.19 -6.45
CA ASP A 20 13.62 -17.59 -6.19
C ASP A 20 12.67 -18.19 -7.25
N GLY A 21 12.22 -17.39 -8.21
CA GLY A 21 11.28 -17.82 -9.27
C GLY A 21 9.81 -17.92 -8.83
N HIS A 22 9.48 -17.61 -7.58
CA HIS A 22 8.11 -17.61 -7.08
C HIS A 22 7.34 -16.34 -7.47
N LYS A 23 6.08 -16.54 -7.84
CA LYS A 23 5.14 -15.44 -8.07
C LYS A 23 4.36 -15.17 -6.78
N ARG A 24 4.57 -14.01 -6.17
CA ARG A 24 3.83 -13.57 -4.98
C ARG A 24 2.80 -12.51 -5.35
N ILE A 25 1.55 -12.71 -4.95
CA ILE A 25 0.45 -11.77 -5.19
C ILE A 25 -0.44 -11.74 -3.95
N THR A 26 -0.65 -10.55 -3.39
CA THR A 26 -1.62 -10.28 -2.34
C THR A 26 -2.61 -9.23 -2.84
N GLN A 27 -3.91 -9.50 -2.76
CA GLN A 27 -4.96 -8.59 -3.24
C GLN A 27 -6.03 -8.36 -2.17
N ALA A 28 -6.46 -7.10 -2.06
CA ALA A 28 -7.59 -6.67 -1.25
C ALA A 28 -8.46 -5.70 -2.07
N GLU A 29 -9.60 -5.29 -1.52
CA GLU A 29 -10.50 -4.35 -2.19
C GLU A 29 -9.79 -3.06 -2.61
N ARG A 30 -8.97 -2.51 -1.70
CA ARG A 30 -8.33 -1.19 -1.83
C ARG A 30 -6.82 -1.23 -2.12
N PHE A 31 -6.19 -2.41 -2.13
CA PHE A 31 -4.78 -2.52 -2.48
C PHE A 31 -4.40 -3.82 -3.19
N SER A 32 -3.25 -3.82 -3.84
CA SER A 32 -2.63 -5.01 -4.41
C SER A 32 -1.10 -4.93 -4.27
N ILE A 33 -0.48 -6.05 -3.95
CA ILE A 33 0.98 -6.19 -3.84
C ILE A 33 1.41 -7.32 -4.75
N VAL A 34 2.39 -7.06 -5.60
CA VAL A 34 2.86 -8.00 -6.62
C VAL A 34 4.37 -8.10 -6.58
N GLY A 35 4.88 -9.33 -6.52
CA GLY A 35 6.32 -9.60 -6.52
C GLY A 35 6.99 -9.34 -5.17
N GLY A 36 8.32 -9.28 -5.21
CA GLY A 36 9.19 -9.22 -4.05
C GLY A 36 9.75 -10.58 -3.63
N SER A 37 10.90 -10.57 -2.95
CA SER A 37 11.33 -11.69 -2.13
C SER A 37 10.26 -12.01 -1.07
N GLU A 38 10.38 -13.15 -0.38
CA GLU A 38 9.46 -13.49 0.71
C GLU A 38 9.40 -12.40 1.77
N GLU A 39 10.57 -11.99 2.27
CA GLU A 39 10.73 -10.92 3.27
C GLU A 39 10.14 -9.59 2.78
N THR A 40 10.51 -9.15 1.57
CA THR A 40 10.01 -7.88 1.02
C THR A 40 8.51 -7.91 0.75
N HIS A 41 7.96 -9.04 0.30
CA HIS A 41 6.53 -9.20 0.07
C HIS A 41 5.74 -9.14 1.38
N GLU A 42 6.22 -9.83 2.42
CA GLU A 42 5.62 -9.82 3.75
C GLU A 42 5.66 -8.41 4.36
N LEU A 43 6.80 -7.73 4.29
CA LEU A 43 6.95 -6.36 4.78
C LEU A 43 6.00 -5.38 4.05
N MET A 44 5.92 -5.47 2.72
CA MET A 44 4.97 -4.64 1.95
C MET A 44 3.52 -4.93 2.35
N THR A 45 3.19 -6.20 2.61
CA THR A 45 1.84 -6.63 3.01
C THR A 45 1.47 -6.07 4.37
N GLU A 46 2.35 -6.20 5.35
CA GLU A 46 2.18 -5.62 6.67
C GLU A 46 2.05 -4.08 6.61
N THR A 47 2.90 -3.43 5.81
CA THR A 47 2.89 -1.98 5.61
C THR A 47 1.55 -1.51 5.05
N ALA A 48 1.02 -2.21 4.04
CA ALA A 48 -0.29 -1.88 3.47
C ALA A 48 -1.40 -2.03 4.52
N ILE A 49 -1.45 -3.15 5.25
CA ILE A 49 -2.46 -3.38 6.29
C ILE A 49 -2.43 -2.27 7.34
N LYS A 50 -1.26 -1.96 7.90
CA LYS A 50 -1.10 -0.90 8.92
C LYS A 50 -1.49 0.48 8.39
N THR A 51 -1.19 0.77 7.12
CA THR A 51 -1.60 2.03 6.48
C THR A 51 -3.11 2.16 6.46
N PHE A 52 -3.84 1.13 6.00
CA PHE A 52 -5.31 1.18 5.96
C PHE A 52 -5.95 1.19 7.34
N GLU A 53 -5.37 0.50 8.31
CA GLU A 53 -5.81 0.59 9.71
C GLU A 53 -5.67 2.02 10.25
N GLU A 54 -4.57 2.70 9.96
CA GLU A 54 -4.36 4.09 10.38
C GLU A 54 -5.33 5.06 9.69
N LEU A 55 -5.58 4.89 8.38
CA LEU A 55 -6.59 5.67 7.66
C LEU A 55 -7.98 5.49 8.29
N LYS A 56 -8.37 4.24 8.57
CA LYS A 56 -9.64 3.92 9.23
C LYS A 56 -9.73 4.55 10.62
N ARG A 57 -8.64 4.53 11.40
CA ARG A 57 -8.56 5.19 12.72
C ARG A 57 -8.70 6.71 12.63
N LYS A 58 -8.26 7.33 11.53
CA LYS A 58 -8.43 8.76 11.23
C LYS A 58 -9.81 9.08 10.64
N GLY A 59 -10.66 8.08 10.39
CA GLY A 59 -11.96 8.26 9.75
C GLY A 59 -11.88 8.65 8.28
N LYS A 60 -10.79 8.26 7.58
CA LYS A 60 -10.54 8.55 6.16
C LYS A 60 -10.43 7.25 5.36
N ASP A 61 -10.73 7.33 4.07
CA ASP A 61 -10.29 6.35 3.07
C ASP A 61 -9.23 6.98 2.13
N LEU A 62 -8.67 6.18 1.24
CA LEU A 62 -7.76 6.55 0.15
C LEU A 62 -8.29 7.70 -0.71
N ASP A 63 -9.60 7.79 -0.93
CA ASP A 63 -10.22 8.85 -1.74
C ASP A 63 -10.25 10.21 -1.02
N ASP A 64 -10.20 10.20 0.32
CA ASP A 64 -10.20 11.40 1.18
C ASP A 64 -8.79 11.84 1.61
N THR A 65 -7.78 11.01 1.31
CA THR A 65 -6.41 11.20 1.79
C THR A 65 -5.54 11.84 0.72
N SER A 66 -4.76 12.84 1.10
CA SER A 66 -3.80 13.46 0.17
C SER A 66 -2.63 12.50 -0.12
N ARG A 67 -1.94 12.71 -1.23
CA ARG A 67 -0.75 11.90 -1.57
C ARG A 67 0.36 12.02 -0.52
N ASP A 68 0.56 13.22 0.02
CA ASP A 68 1.59 13.48 1.03
C ASP A 68 1.25 12.79 2.36
N GLU A 69 0.00 12.89 2.81
CA GLU A 69 -0.45 12.20 4.03
C GLU A 69 -0.35 10.68 3.88
N LEU A 70 -0.74 10.15 2.72
CA LEU A 70 -0.60 8.73 2.43
C LEU A 70 0.87 8.30 2.43
N ALA A 71 1.76 9.09 1.82
CA ALA A 71 3.20 8.81 1.81
C ALA A 71 3.80 8.83 3.21
N ASP A 72 3.40 9.77 4.06
CA ASP A 72 3.84 9.86 5.46
C ASP A 72 3.40 8.64 6.26
N ILE A 73 2.14 8.20 6.10
CA ILE A 73 1.63 7.00 6.75
C ILE A 73 2.36 5.75 6.27
N ILE A 74 2.59 5.61 4.96
CA ILE A 74 3.36 4.48 4.41
C ILE A 74 4.78 4.48 4.98
N ARG A 75 5.48 5.63 4.95
CA ARG A 75 6.85 5.76 5.47
C ARG A 75 6.96 5.38 6.94
N LYS A 76 5.96 5.76 7.73
CA LYS A 76 5.86 5.41 9.16
C LYS A 76 5.81 3.90 9.39
N HIS A 77 5.17 3.15 8.50
CA HIS A 77 4.97 1.70 8.64
C HIS A 77 5.96 0.84 7.86
N SER A 78 6.69 1.39 6.89
CA SER A 78 7.59 0.66 5.99
C SER A 78 8.90 0.16 6.61
N GLY A 79 9.05 0.17 7.95
CA GLY A 79 10.24 -0.31 8.66
C GLY A 79 11.52 0.52 8.46
N GLY A 80 11.57 1.40 7.46
CA GLY A 80 12.68 2.31 7.16
C GLY A 80 12.58 3.63 7.93
N GLY A 81 12.97 3.60 9.20
CA GLY A 81 13.44 4.79 9.89
C GLY A 81 14.83 5.16 9.38
N ALA A 82 14.90 6.11 8.45
CA ALA A 82 16.07 6.95 8.19
C ALA A 82 15.57 8.38 7.95
#